data_AF-A0A4P2PTH3-F1
#
_entry.id   AF-A0A4P2PTH3-F1
#
_cell.length_a   1.000
_cell.length_b   1.000
_cell.length_c   1.000
_cell.angle_alpha   90.00
_cell.angle_beta   90.00
_cell.angle_gamma   90.00
#
_symmetry.space_group_name_H-M   'P 1'
#
loop_
_entity.id
_entity.type
_entity.pdbx_description
1 polymer ?
#
loop_
_entity_poly.entity_id
_entity_poly.type
_entity_poly.pdbx_seq_one_letter_code
_entity_poly.pdbx_strand_id
1 'polypeptide(L)'
;MGYPGWMSPFREPPGVQLGPLEVGLARAARRARVGLIPSGGRLIAPDGYTRLAQGEGGPWHGPSHAAGALGSLGLLAVVAVAFIAATGDLELHGAGATVAAVALVIAGGASLAAVLHALDAPRERLTLRGAVVGRAARRALRRTLRLARRAARAPERFGPRRVAALRKTLAMLADPLIADWIPADVRGRAELLLARAITTSAGARWTRDARVLTEVRALLLAAVDHLAEPTPARMDLLVLAEHTRAAPPERAPRRQHDERAAHLRARFPPLPAPPRVASDAAPGAELDAPGPCGEHTDRATVRR
;
A
#
# COMPACT_ATOMS: atom_id res chain seq x y z
N MET A 1 13.59 19.61 -59.35
CA MET A 1 14.29 18.46 -58.75
C MET A 1 13.78 18.27 -57.34
N GLY A 2 12.90 17.31 -57.11
CA GLY A 2 12.35 17.00 -55.79
C GLY A 2 13.25 16.01 -55.06
N TYR A 3 13.71 16.35 -53.86
CA TYR A 3 14.39 15.40 -53.00
C TYR A 3 13.35 14.38 -52.49
N PRO A 4 13.52 13.07 -52.73
CA PRO A 4 12.66 12.07 -52.13
C PRO A 4 12.86 12.10 -50.61
N GLY A 5 11.73 12.16 -49.89
CA GLY A 5 11.70 12.28 -48.44
C GLY A 5 12.59 11.25 -47.76
N TRP A 6 13.52 11.74 -46.94
CA TRP A 6 14.19 10.97 -45.91
C TRP A 6 13.12 10.32 -45.02
N MET A 7 12.83 9.04 -45.25
CA MET A 7 12.14 8.22 -44.27
C MET A 7 13.11 8.05 -43.10
N SER A 8 12.80 8.69 -41.96
CA SER A 8 13.56 8.51 -40.73
C SER A 8 13.65 7.01 -40.41
N PRO A 9 14.86 6.42 -40.31
CA PRO A 9 15.04 5.01 -39.98
C PRO A 9 14.68 4.70 -38.52
N PHE A 10 14.38 5.73 -37.72
CA PHE A 10 13.92 5.61 -36.34
C PHE A 10 12.40 5.44 -36.32
N ARG A 11 11.90 4.25 -36.69
CA ARG A 11 10.59 3.82 -36.21
C ARG A 11 10.67 3.76 -34.70
N GLU A 12 9.98 4.68 -34.02
CA GLU A 12 9.75 4.51 -32.60
C GLU A 12 9.12 3.13 -32.39
N PRO A 13 9.71 2.28 -31.52
CA PRO A 13 9.15 0.96 -31.28
C PRO A 13 7.70 1.12 -30.82
N PRO A 14 6.77 0.28 -31.30
CA PRO A 14 5.38 0.36 -30.88
C PRO A 14 5.33 0.26 -29.35
N GLY A 15 4.71 1.25 -28.72
CA GLY A 15 4.58 1.29 -27.26
C GLY A 15 3.77 0.09 -26.77
N VAL A 16 4.10 -0.41 -25.56
CA VAL A 16 3.31 -1.46 -24.93
C VAL A 16 1.93 -0.93 -24.60
N GLN A 17 0.90 -1.53 -25.18
CA GLN A 17 -0.49 -1.25 -24.86
C GLN A 17 -1.05 -2.41 -24.03
N LEU A 18 -1.46 -2.10 -22.80
CA LEU A 18 -2.21 -3.06 -21.97
C LEU A 18 -3.65 -3.19 -22.48
N GLY A 19 -4.40 -4.16 -21.93
CA GLY A 19 -5.80 -4.38 -22.30
C GLY A 19 -6.71 -3.14 -22.11
N PRO A 20 -7.98 -3.23 -22.55
CA PRO A 20 -8.90 -2.08 -22.57
C PRO A 20 -9.21 -1.53 -21.17
N LEU A 21 -9.55 -0.25 -21.07
CA LEU A 21 -9.98 0.38 -19.81
C LEU A 21 -11.33 -0.16 -19.28
N GLU A 22 -12.07 -0.91 -20.08
CA GLU A 22 -13.28 -1.59 -19.63
C GLU A 22 -12.95 -2.90 -18.90
N VAL A 23 -12.80 -2.81 -17.57
CA VAL A 23 -12.43 -3.95 -16.70
C VAL A 23 -13.63 -4.51 -15.90
N GLY A 24 -14.87 -4.14 -16.27
CA GLY A 24 -16.08 -4.56 -15.57
C GLY A 24 -16.29 -3.94 -14.17
N LEU A 25 -15.44 -2.99 -13.74
CA LEU A 25 -15.50 -2.33 -12.43
C LEU A 25 -16.87 -1.71 -12.12
N ALA A 26 -17.55 -1.16 -13.12
CA ALA A 26 -18.87 -0.56 -12.94
C ALA A 26 -19.94 -1.59 -12.56
N ARG A 27 -19.86 -2.83 -13.06
CA ARG A 27 -20.77 -3.93 -12.72
C ARG A 27 -20.46 -4.45 -11.31
N ALA A 28 -19.18 -4.66 -11.01
CA ALA A 28 -18.73 -5.07 -9.68
C ALA A 28 -19.16 -4.08 -8.59
N ALA A 29 -18.90 -2.78 -8.79
CA ALA A 29 -19.29 -1.73 -7.84
C ALA A 29 -20.81 -1.63 -7.64
N ARG A 30 -21.63 -1.93 -8.68
CA ARG A 30 -23.09 -1.99 -8.55
C ARG A 30 -23.53 -3.16 -7.69
N ARG A 31 -22.99 -4.36 -7.93
CA ARG A 31 -23.28 -5.57 -7.13
C ARG A 31 -22.89 -5.36 -5.67
N ALA A 32 -21.69 -4.86 -5.42
CA ALA A 32 -21.20 -4.57 -4.06
C ALA A 32 -22.10 -3.58 -3.30
N ARG A 33 -22.75 -2.64 -4.01
CA ARG A 33 -23.64 -1.66 -3.38
C ARG A 33 -24.93 -2.25 -2.83
N VAL A 34 -25.32 -3.45 -3.28
CA VAL A 34 -26.57 -4.11 -2.88
C VAL A 34 -26.35 -5.10 -1.74
N GLY A 35 -25.20 -5.80 -1.71
CA GLY A 35 -25.08 -7.02 -0.91
C GLY A 35 -24.48 -6.90 0.50
N LEU A 36 -23.65 -5.90 0.82
CA LEU A 36 -22.74 -6.01 1.98
C LEU A 36 -22.55 -4.74 2.80
N ILE A 37 -23.21 -3.64 2.47
CA ILE A 37 -22.91 -2.35 3.12
C ILE A 37 -23.81 -2.14 4.33
N PRO A 38 -23.23 -1.93 5.53
CA PRO A 38 -24.01 -1.63 6.72
C PRO A 38 -24.88 -0.39 6.51
N SER A 39 -26.10 -0.42 7.03
CA SER A 39 -27.07 0.69 7.00
C SER A 39 -27.32 1.30 8.37
N GLY A 40 -27.03 0.58 9.46
CA GLY A 40 -27.26 1.00 10.83
C GLY A 40 -26.55 0.10 11.86
N GLY A 41 -26.87 0.29 13.14
CA GLY A 41 -26.32 -0.50 14.26
C GLY A 41 -24.92 -0.10 14.70
N ARG A 42 -24.38 -0.85 15.68
CA ARG A 42 -22.97 -0.81 16.07
C ARG A 42 -22.25 -1.97 15.42
N LEU A 43 -21.12 -1.68 14.80
CA LEU A 43 -20.23 -2.66 14.22
C LEU A 43 -19.03 -2.82 15.15
N ILE A 44 -18.52 -4.04 15.22
CA ILE A 44 -17.19 -4.27 15.79
C ILE A 44 -16.20 -3.61 14.84
N ALA A 45 -15.33 -2.76 15.39
CA ALA A 45 -14.30 -2.12 14.60
C ALA A 45 -13.40 -3.21 13.99
N PRO A 46 -13.09 -3.13 12.69
CA PRO A 46 -12.19 -4.08 12.07
C PRO A 46 -10.81 -3.99 12.72
N ASP A 47 -10.11 -5.12 12.78
CA ASP A 47 -8.84 -5.26 13.51
C ASP A 47 -7.77 -4.26 13.04
N GLY A 48 -7.80 -3.86 11.76
CA GLY A 48 -6.90 -2.83 11.23
C GLY A 48 -7.15 -1.44 11.83
N TYR A 49 -8.40 -1.13 12.21
CA TYR A 49 -8.73 0.14 12.85
C TYR A 49 -8.42 0.14 14.34
N THR A 50 -8.62 -0.99 15.02
CA THR A 50 -8.27 -1.10 16.44
C THR A 50 -6.76 -0.90 16.66
N ARG A 51 -5.93 -1.49 15.78
CA ARG A 51 -4.47 -1.29 15.80
C ARG A 51 -4.04 0.15 15.52
N LEU A 52 -4.65 0.80 14.52
CA LEU A 52 -4.36 2.21 14.23
C LEU A 52 -4.77 3.13 15.39
N ALA A 53 -5.92 2.87 16.02
CA ALA A 53 -6.38 3.62 17.18
C ALA A 53 -5.51 3.38 18.42
N GLN A 54 -4.91 2.19 18.54
CA GLN A 54 -4.00 1.81 19.62
C GLN A 54 -2.54 2.23 19.36
N GLY A 55 -2.23 2.86 18.22
CA GLY A 55 -0.88 3.31 17.88
C GLY A 55 0.07 2.21 17.36
N GLU A 56 -0.45 1.00 17.11
CA GLU A 56 0.31 -0.15 16.59
C GLU A 56 0.40 -0.14 15.05
N GLY A 57 0.84 0.98 14.48
CA GLY A 57 0.95 1.20 13.03
C GLY A 57 2.08 0.45 12.31
N GLY A 58 2.43 -0.77 12.73
CA GLY A 58 3.47 -1.59 12.13
C GLY A 58 2.95 -2.50 10.98
N PRO A 59 3.78 -2.83 9.97
CA PRO A 59 3.45 -3.82 8.96
C PRO A 59 3.16 -5.16 9.64
N TRP A 60 2.10 -5.84 9.20
CA TRP A 60 1.59 -7.12 9.70
C TRP A 60 2.64 -7.97 10.43
N HIS A 61 2.77 -7.80 11.73
CA HIS A 61 3.33 -8.83 12.59
C HIS A 61 2.09 -9.53 13.12
N GLY A 62 1.90 -10.79 12.72
CA GLY A 62 0.92 -11.66 13.36
C GLY A 62 1.14 -11.64 14.89
N PRO A 63 0.21 -12.21 15.68
CA PRO A 63 0.43 -12.37 17.13
C PRO A 63 1.87 -12.81 17.34
N SER A 64 2.63 -12.00 18.08
CA SER A 64 4.09 -12.03 18.07
C SER A 64 4.57 -13.47 18.06
N HIS A 65 5.34 -13.87 17.05
CA HIS A 65 5.88 -15.23 16.97
C HIS A 65 6.57 -15.64 18.28
N ALA A 66 7.03 -14.67 19.08
CA ALA A 66 7.48 -14.85 20.45
C ALA A 66 6.42 -15.45 21.41
N ALA A 67 5.17 -14.98 21.41
CA ALA A 67 4.12 -15.53 22.27
C ALA A 67 3.71 -16.95 21.84
N GLY A 68 3.64 -17.18 20.52
CA GLY A 68 3.41 -18.51 19.96
C GLY A 68 4.59 -19.48 20.20
N ALA A 69 5.82 -18.99 20.10
CA ALA A 69 7.05 -19.76 20.34
C ALA A 69 7.27 -20.06 21.83
N LEU A 70 6.91 -19.14 22.73
CA LEU A 70 6.94 -19.38 24.17
C LEU A 70 5.87 -20.41 24.58
N GLY A 71 4.67 -20.33 23.99
CA GLY A 71 3.62 -21.33 24.18
C GLY A 71 4.02 -22.72 23.67
N SER A 72 4.64 -22.81 22.49
CA SER A 72 5.10 -24.08 21.93
C SER A 72 6.33 -24.66 22.65
N LEU A 73 7.25 -23.82 23.14
CA LEU A 73 8.36 -24.23 24.00
C LEU A 73 7.87 -24.81 25.33
N GLY A 74 6.87 -24.19 25.95
CA GLY A 74 6.25 -24.71 27.18
C GLY A 74 5.60 -26.07 26.98
N LEU A 75 4.87 -26.26 25.86
CA LEU A 75 4.28 -27.54 25.48
C LEU A 75 5.33 -28.61 25.19
N LEU A 76 6.40 -28.25 24.45
CA LEU A 76 7.52 -29.17 24.18
C LEU A 76 8.23 -29.59 25.47
N ALA A 77 8.43 -28.69 26.43
CA ALA A 77 9.03 -29.02 27.71
C ALA A 77 8.16 -30.03 28.51
N VAL A 78 6.85 -29.82 28.55
CA VAL A 78 5.90 -30.73 29.22
C VAL A 78 5.85 -32.09 28.52
N VAL A 79 5.79 -32.12 27.19
CA VAL A 79 5.77 -33.36 26.39
C VAL A 79 7.10 -34.11 26.52
N ALA A 80 8.24 -33.43 26.51
CA ALA A 80 9.55 -34.05 26.69
C ALA A 80 9.68 -34.68 28.07
N VAL A 81 9.23 -34.01 29.13
CA VAL A 81 9.24 -34.56 30.50
C VAL A 81 8.30 -35.76 30.63
N ALA A 82 7.10 -35.69 30.04
CA ALA A 82 6.16 -36.81 30.01
C ALA A 82 6.70 -38.00 29.20
N PHE A 83 7.36 -37.76 28.07
CA PHE A 83 7.97 -38.78 27.24
C PHE A 83 9.16 -39.45 27.95
N ILE A 84 10.03 -38.66 28.61
CA ILE A 84 11.14 -39.17 29.42
C ILE A 84 10.62 -40.03 30.59
N ALA A 85 9.53 -39.61 31.23
CA ALA A 85 8.88 -40.40 32.29
C ALA A 85 8.21 -41.68 31.79
N ALA A 86 7.73 -41.70 30.53
CA ALA A 86 7.07 -42.86 29.93
C ALA A 86 8.04 -43.85 29.28
N THR A 87 9.25 -43.42 28.91
CA THR A 87 10.23 -44.22 28.14
C THR A 87 11.49 -44.58 28.91
N GLY A 88 11.77 -43.91 30.02
CA GLY A 88 12.88 -44.27 30.91
C GLY A 88 12.40 -45.00 32.17
N ASP A 89 13.07 -46.08 32.53
CA ASP A 89 13.20 -46.57 33.92
C ASP A 89 14.00 -45.53 34.74
N LEU A 90 13.53 -44.29 34.76
CA LEU A 90 14.11 -43.20 35.52
C LEU A 90 13.64 -43.39 36.95
N GLU A 91 14.31 -44.29 37.67
CA GLU A 91 14.22 -44.30 39.12
C GLU A 91 14.77 -42.95 39.61
N LEU A 92 13.88 -42.00 39.85
CA LEU A 92 14.17 -40.68 40.43
C LEU A 92 14.74 -40.87 41.86
N HIS A 93 15.99 -41.29 41.95
CA HIS A 93 16.69 -41.50 43.21
C HIS A 93 17.08 -40.14 43.78
N GLY A 94 16.22 -39.63 44.66
CA GLY A 94 16.48 -38.46 45.47
C GLY A 94 15.38 -37.40 45.40
N ALA A 95 15.03 -36.86 46.57
CA ALA A 95 14.01 -35.83 46.73
C ALA A 95 14.24 -34.58 45.83
N GLY A 96 15.49 -34.30 45.42
CA GLY A 96 15.79 -33.18 44.52
C GLY A 96 15.26 -33.36 43.09
N ALA A 97 15.28 -34.58 42.56
CA ALA A 97 14.87 -34.83 41.17
C ALA A 97 13.34 -34.81 41.02
N THR A 98 12.62 -35.31 42.02
CA THR A 98 11.15 -35.21 42.08
C THR A 98 10.69 -33.76 42.22
N VAL A 99 11.36 -32.97 43.07
CA VAL A 99 11.07 -31.53 43.22
C VAL A 99 11.31 -30.77 41.92
N ALA A 100 12.39 -31.05 41.20
CA ALA A 100 12.69 -30.41 39.92
C ALA A 100 11.64 -30.73 38.84
N ALA A 101 11.20 -31.99 38.74
CA ALA A 101 10.16 -32.39 37.78
C ALA A 101 8.82 -31.71 38.08
N VAL A 102 8.40 -31.68 39.36
CA VAL A 102 7.18 -30.99 39.80
C VAL A 102 7.25 -29.49 39.50
N ALA A 103 8.38 -28.84 39.80
CA ALA A 103 8.56 -27.42 39.52
C ALA A 103 8.45 -27.10 38.02
N LEU A 104 8.96 -27.97 37.15
CA LEU A 104 8.93 -27.80 35.70
C LEU A 104 7.51 -27.99 35.12
N VAL A 105 6.75 -28.96 35.64
CA VAL A 105 5.32 -29.13 35.28
C VAL A 105 4.50 -27.91 35.72
N ILE A 106 4.72 -27.40 36.94
CA ILE A 106 4.04 -26.20 37.44
C ILE A 106 4.40 -24.98 36.58
N ALA A 107 5.68 -24.78 36.27
CA ALA A 107 6.14 -23.67 35.43
C ALA A 107 5.58 -23.76 33.99
N GLY A 108 5.55 -24.97 33.41
CA GLY A 108 4.94 -25.22 32.10
C GLY A 108 3.44 -24.94 32.10
N GLY A 109 2.71 -25.40 33.13
CA GLY A 109 1.30 -25.14 33.32
C GLY A 109 0.99 -23.65 33.50
N ALA A 110 1.78 -22.93 34.30
CA ALA A 110 1.65 -21.50 34.52
C ALA A 110 1.92 -20.69 33.24
N SER A 111 2.93 -21.07 32.45
CA SER A 111 3.22 -20.45 31.15
C SER A 111 2.09 -20.66 30.16
N LEU A 112 1.53 -21.88 30.07
CA LEU A 112 0.38 -22.16 29.21
C LEU A 112 -0.86 -21.38 29.66
N ALA A 113 -1.14 -21.35 30.97
CA ALA A 113 -2.23 -20.58 31.54
C ALA A 113 -2.08 -19.09 31.26
N ALA A 114 -0.88 -18.52 31.35
CA ALA A 114 -0.62 -17.12 31.00
C ALA A 114 -0.87 -16.84 29.51
N VAL A 115 -0.48 -17.75 28.61
CA VAL A 115 -0.77 -17.63 27.16
C VAL A 115 -2.28 -17.71 26.91
N LEU A 116 -2.97 -18.70 27.48
CA LEU A 116 -4.42 -18.83 27.34
C LEU A 116 -5.14 -17.61 27.93
N HIS A 117 -4.71 -17.11 29.08
CA HIS A 117 -5.30 -15.93 29.71
C HIS A 117 -5.00 -14.65 28.91
N ALA A 118 -3.87 -14.55 28.20
CA ALA A 118 -3.58 -13.46 27.28
C ALA A 118 -4.40 -13.56 25.97
N LEU A 119 -4.76 -14.78 25.55
CA LEU A 119 -5.65 -15.02 24.42
C LEU A 119 -7.12 -14.75 24.79
N ASP A 120 -7.52 -15.12 26.01
CA ASP A 120 -8.87 -14.97 26.56
C ASP A 120 -9.12 -13.61 27.24
N ALA A 121 -8.08 -12.80 27.43
CA ALA A 121 -8.23 -11.45 27.97
C ALA A 121 -9.31 -10.72 27.16
N PRO A 122 -10.37 -10.20 27.81
CA PRO A 122 -11.48 -9.58 27.12
C PRO A 122 -10.96 -8.36 26.37
N ARG A 123 -10.69 -8.53 25.09
CA ARG A 123 -10.28 -7.42 24.22
C ARG A 123 -11.47 -6.49 24.16
N GLU A 124 -11.33 -5.30 24.74
CA GLU A 124 -12.31 -4.23 24.56
C GLU A 124 -12.43 -3.96 23.05
N ARG A 125 -13.47 -4.53 22.45
CA ARG A 125 -13.72 -4.39 21.03
C ARG A 125 -14.30 -3.00 20.80
N LEU A 126 -13.48 -2.10 20.23
CA LEU A 126 -13.95 -0.80 19.81
C LEU A 126 -15.18 -0.98 18.91
N THR A 127 -16.24 -0.22 19.18
CA THR A 127 -17.46 -0.28 18.36
C THR A 127 -17.60 1.00 17.55
N LEU A 128 -17.98 0.85 16.29
CA LEU A 128 -18.21 1.94 15.35
C LEU A 128 -19.69 2.04 15.00
N ARG A 129 -20.17 3.26 14.73
CA ARG A 129 -21.52 3.44 14.19
C ARG A 129 -21.57 2.95 12.75
N GLY A 130 -22.33 1.88 12.48
CA GLY A 130 -22.41 1.25 11.16
C GLY A 130 -22.89 2.19 10.06
N ALA A 131 -23.71 3.20 10.40
CA ALA A 131 -24.13 4.24 9.47
C ALA A 131 -22.97 5.12 8.96
N VAL A 132 -21.90 5.32 9.75
CA VAL A 132 -20.72 6.10 9.32
C VAL A 132 -19.91 5.30 8.32
N VAL A 133 -19.57 4.04 8.68
CA VAL A 133 -18.87 3.09 7.81
C VAL A 133 -19.62 2.88 6.51
N GLY A 134 -20.94 2.65 6.59
CA GLY A 134 -21.79 2.45 5.43
C GLY A 134 -21.86 3.67 4.50
N ARG A 135 -21.89 4.90 5.06
CA ARG A 135 -21.84 6.13 4.24
C ARG A 135 -20.48 6.28 3.54
N ALA A 136 -19.38 5.98 4.24
CA ALA A 136 -18.04 6.01 3.66
C ALA A 136 -17.89 4.99 2.51
N ALA A 137 -18.28 3.73 2.73
CA ALA A 137 -18.29 2.68 1.71
C ALA A 137 -19.14 3.05 0.49
N ARG A 138 -20.38 3.54 0.70
CA ARG A 138 -21.25 4.01 -0.40
C ARG A 138 -20.62 5.18 -1.15
N ARG A 139 -19.95 6.10 -0.46
CA ARG A 139 -19.25 7.24 -1.09
C ARG A 139 -18.09 6.75 -1.96
N ALA A 140 -17.27 5.83 -1.46
CA ALA A 140 -16.19 5.21 -2.22
C ALA A 140 -16.73 4.52 -3.47
N LEU A 141 -17.69 3.61 -3.34
CA LEU A 141 -18.28 2.89 -4.46
C LEU A 141 -18.97 3.80 -5.50
N ARG A 142 -19.64 4.87 -5.05
CA ARG A 142 -20.21 5.88 -5.97
C ARG A 142 -19.12 6.57 -6.78
N ARG A 143 -17.98 6.91 -6.18
CA ARG A 143 -16.82 7.50 -6.88
C ARG A 143 -16.22 6.51 -7.87
N THR A 144 -15.97 5.28 -7.43
CA THR A 144 -15.47 4.19 -8.28
C THR A 144 -16.35 3.98 -9.51
N LEU A 145 -17.67 3.92 -9.31
CA LEU A 145 -18.63 3.74 -10.40
C LEU A 145 -18.63 4.92 -11.39
N ARG A 146 -18.51 6.17 -10.89
CA ARG A 146 -18.39 7.35 -11.76
C ARG A 146 -17.12 7.31 -12.61
N LEU A 147 -15.98 6.91 -12.02
CA LEU A 147 -14.71 6.79 -12.73
C LEU A 147 -14.76 5.65 -13.76
N ALA A 148 -15.27 4.48 -13.38
CA ALA A 148 -15.42 3.34 -14.28
C ALA A 148 -16.30 3.66 -15.51
N ARG A 149 -17.43 4.36 -15.30
CA ARG A 149 -18.29 4.80 -16.43
C ARG A 149 -17.60 5.79 -17.35
N ARG A 150 -16.75 6.66 -16.81
CA ARG A 150 -15.98 7.62 -17.63
C ARG A 150 -14.89 6.93 -18.43
N ALA A 151 -14.23 5.93 -17.83
CA ALA A 151 -13.23 5.11 -18.51
C ALA A 151 -13.86 4.34 -19.68
N ALA A 152 -15.04 3.72 -19.48
CA ALA A 152 -15.74 2.99 -20.53
C ALA A 152 -16.28 3.90 -21.65
N ARG A 153 -16.84 5.07 -21.32
CA ARG A 153 -17.47 5.96 -22.33
C ARG A 153 -16.49 6.80 -23.15
N ALA A 154 -15.36 7.18 -22.56
CA ALA A 154 -14.41 8.09 -23.19
C ALA A 154 -12.98 7.72 -22.72
N PRO A 155 -12.45 6.57 -23.18
CA PRO A 155 -11.13 6.09 -22.78
C PRO A 155 -10.03 7.09 -23.12
N GLU A 156 -10.09 7.69 -24.32
CA GLU A 156 -9.14 8.71 -24.79
C GLU A 156 -9.07 9.97 -23.92
N ARG A 157 -10.15 10.25 -23.18
CA ARG A 157 -10.22 11.43 -22.29
C ARG A 157 -9.80 11.10 -20.86
N PHE A 158 -9.32 9.89 -20.59
CA PHE A 158 -8.91 9.46 -19.25
C PHE A 158 -7.52 9.97 -18.89
N GLY A 159 -7.39 11.29 -18.75
CA GLY A 159 -6.13 11.97 -18.46
C GLY A 159 -5.69 11.96 -16.98
N PRO A 160 -4.60 12.67 -16.65
CA PRO A 160 -3.90 12.59 -15.36
C PRO A 160 -4.78 12.97 -14.15
N ARG A 161 -5.71 13.93 -14.33
CA ARG A 161 -6.67 14.29 -13.27
C ARG A 161 -7.54 13.11 -12.83
N ARG A 162 -7.92 12.23 -13.76
CA ARG A 162 -8.75 11.05 -13.47
C ARG A 162 -7.93 9.91 -12.87
N VAL A 163 -6.68 9.76 -13.31
CA VAL A 163 -5.70 8.84 -12.68
C VAL A 163 -5.50 9.22 -11.21
N ALA A 164 -5.25 10.50 -10.90
CA ALA A 164 -5.14 10.98 -9.52
C ALA A 164 -6.43 10.75 -8.70
N ALA A 165 -7.59 10.99 -9.31
CA ALA A 165 -8.87 10.70 -8.66
C ALA A 165 -9.07 9.19 -8.39
N LEU A 166 -8.57 8.32 -9.27
CA LEU A 166 -8.63 6.87 -9.10
C LEU A 166 -7.66 6.39 -8.01
N ARG A 167 -6.43 6.92 -7.95
CA ARG A 167 -5.49 6.70 -6.84
C ARG A 167 -6.13 7.06 -5.50
N LYS A 168 -6.73 8.25 -5.40
CA LYS A 168 -7.45 8.68 -4.19
C LYS A 168 -8.62 7.76 -3.85
N THR A 169 -9.34 7.28 -4.86
CA THR A 169 -10.45 6.35 -4.65
C THR A 169 -9.94 4.98 -4.19
N LEU A 170 -8.84 4.48 -4.73
CA LEU A 170 -8.20 3.24 -4.27
C LEU A 170 -7.72 3.35 -2.82
N ALA A 171 -7.10 4.47 -2.44
CA ALA A 171 -6.76 4.74 -1.04
C ALA A 171 -7.99 4.72 -0.12
N MET A 172 -9.14 5.22 -0.59
CA MET A 172 -10.40 5.08 0.16
C MET A 172 -10.85 3.62 0.24
N LEU A 173 -10.78 2.85 -0.85
CA LEU A 173 -11.18 1.44 -0.84
C LEU A 173 -10.28 0.57 0.06
N ALA A 174 -9.02 0.98 0.24
CA ALA A 174 -8.05 0.35 1.11
C ALA A 174 -8.10 0.86 2.57
N ASP A 175 -8.97 1.82 2.89
CA ASP A 175 -9.16 2.30 4.26
C ASP A 175 -9.62 1.11 5.14
N PRO A 176 -8.85 0.77 6.20
CA PRO A 176 -9.16 -0.36 7.09
C PRO A 176 -10.58 -0.32 7.65
N LEU A 177 -11.18 0.87 7.78
CA LEU A 177 -12.55 1.03 8.24
C LEU A 177 -13.60 0.44 7.30
N ILE A 178 -13.35 0.48 5.99
CA ILE A 178 -14.33 0.08 4.98
C ILE A 178 -13.89 -1.13 4.15
N ALA A 179 -12.60 -1.49 4.19
CA ALA A 179 -12.01 -2.54 3.37
C ALA A 179 -12.77 -3.87 3.50
N ASP A 180 -13.09 -4.28 4.73
CA ASP A 180 -13.79 -5.55 5.01
C ASP A 180 -15.21 -5.60 4.44
N TRP A 181 -15.81 -4.44 4.17
CA TRP A 181 -17.18 -4.31 3.64
C TRP A 181 -17.21 -4.20 2.12
N ILE A 182 -16.05 -4.12 1.47
CA ILE A 182 -15.91 -3.97 0.03
C ILE A 182 -15.31 -5.26 -0.54
N PRO A 183 -15.99 -5.95 -1.46
CA PRO A 183 -15.44 -7.16 -2.06
C PRO A 183 -14.08 -6.90 -2.70
N ALA A 184 -13.12 -7.80 -2.45
CA ALA A 184 -11.77 -7.74 -3.02
C ALA A 184 -11.81 -7.56 -4.55
N ASP A 185 -12.75 -8.21 -5.25
CA ASP A 185 -12.92 -8.05 -6.71
C ASP A 185 -13.14 -6.59 -7.15
N VAL A 186 -13.82 -5.76 -6.34
CA VAL A 186 -14.00 -4.32 -6.67
C VAL A 186 -12.66 -3.58 -6.58
N ARG A 187 -11.85 -3.92 -5.57
CA ARG A 187 -10.51 -3.36 -5.38
C ARG A 187 -9.58 -3.80 -6.50
N GLY A 188 -9.50 -5.10 -6.79
CA GLY A 188 -8.67 -5.65 -7.86
C GLY A 188 -9.01 -5.08 -9.23
N ARG A 189 -10.31 -4.91 -9.54
CA ARG A 189 -10.73 -4.23 -10.79
C ARG A 189 -10.36 -2.75 -10.82
N ALA A 190 -10.33 -2.06 -9.67
CA ALA A 190 -9.89 -0.67 -9.61
C ALA A 190 -8.38 -0.53 -9.76
N GLU A 191 -7.59 -1.47 -9.22
CA GLU A 191 -6.14 -1.57 -9.39
C GLU A 191 -5.78 -1.85 -10.85
N LEU A 192 -6.46 -2.82 -11.49
CA LEU A 192 -6.31 -3.11 -12.91
C LEU A 192 -6.66 -1.89 -13.80
N LEU A 193 -7.76 -1.20 -13.49
CA LEU A 193 -8.12 0.04 -14.20
C LEU A 193 -7.04 1.11 -14.05
N LEU A 194 -6.47 1.26 -12.84
CA LEU A 194 -5.44 2.26 -12.59
C LEU A 194 -4.17 1.95 -13.36
N ALA A 195 -3.71 0.69 -13.35
CA ALA A 195 -2.56 0.24 -14.12
C ALA A 195 -2.71 0.61 -15.59
N ARG A 196 -3.82 0.19 -16.22
CA ARG A 196 -4.11 0.48 -17.64
C ARG A 196 -4.23 1.99 -17.89
N ALA A 197 -4.91 2.72 -17.03
CA ALA A 197 -5.07 4.18 -17.16
C ALA A 197 -3.73 4.93 -17.08
N ILE A 198 -2.82 4.51 -16.21
CA ILE A 198 -1.47 5.09 -16.13
C ILE A 198 -0.74 4.87 -17.45
N THR A 199 -0.74 3.64 -17.97
CA THR A 199 -0.07 3.31 -19.24
C THR A 199 -0.65 4.09 -20.42
N THR A 200 -1.98 4.23 -20.51
CA THR A 200 -2.63 5.02 -21.54
C THR A 200 -2.27 6.50 -21.43
N SER A 201 -2.22 7.04 -20.20
CA SER A 201 -1.95 8.46 -19.97
C SER A 201 -0.48 8.85 -20.20
N ALA A 202 0.45 7.93 -19.95
CA ALA A 202 1.89 8.15 -20.12
C ALA A 202 2.36 7.97 -21.58
N GLY A 203 1.53 7.36 -22.43
CA GLY A 203 1.79 7.20 -23.87
C GLY A 203 2.91 6.20 -24.18
N ALA A 204 3.32 6.10 -25.45
CA ALA A 204 4.19 5.02 -25.95
C ALA A 204 5.55 4.86 -25.24
N ARG A 205 6.01 5.89 -24.51
CA ARG A 205 7.33 5.90 -23.84
C ARG A 205 7.26 5.51 -22.36
N TRP A 206 6.09 5.13 -21.83
CA TRP A 206 5.90 4.85 -20.41
C TRP A 206 6.80 3.73 -19.87
N THR A 207 7.19 2.76 -20.72
CA THR A 207 8.06 1.65 -20.35
C THR A 207 9.51 2.05 -20.08
N ARG A 208 9.93 3.25 -20.53
CA ARG A 208 11.26 3.81 -20.24
C ARG A 208 11.32 4.48 -18.87
N ASP A 209 10.18 4.83 -18.28
CA ASP A 209 10.12 5.38 -16.94
C ASP A 209 10.04 4.26 -15.90
N ALA A 210 11.17 3.98 -15.25
CA ALA A 210 11.28 2.93 -14.24
C ALA A 210 10.28 3.11 -13.08
N ARG A 211 9.91 4.35 -12.73
CA ARG A 211 8.94 4.61 -11.67
C ARG A 211 7.54 4.20 -12.11
N VAL A 212 7.14 4.58 -13.31
CA VAL A 212 5.84 4.21 -13.88
C VAL A 212 5.76 2.70 -14.08
N LEU A 213 6.83 2.08 -14.59
CA LEU A 213 6.90 0.63 -14.76
C LEU A 213 6.74 -0.12 -13.43
N THR A 214 7.42 0.34 -12.38
CA THR A 214 7.33 -0.26 -11.04
C THR A 214 5.92 -0.10 -10.45
N GLU A 215 5.31 1.09 -10.59
CA GLU A 215 3.94 1.34 -10.13
C GLU A 215 2.92 0.45 -10.86
N VAL A 216 3.00 0.37 -12.19
CA VAL A 216 2.11 -0.47 -13.00
C VAL A 216 2.27 -1.94 -12.64
N ARG A 217 3.51 -2.43 -12.48
CA ARG A 217 3.77 -3.82 -12.07
C ARG A 217 3.19 -4.12 -10.68
N ALA A 218 3.38 -3.23 -9.71
CA ALA A 218 2.84 -3.39 -8.36
C ALA A 218 1.30 -3.44 -8.37
N LEU A 219 0.66 -2.57 -9.16
CA LEU A 219 -0.80 -2.55 -9.31
C LEU A 219 -1.33 -3.82 -9.98
N LEU A 220 -0.64 -4.34 -11.00
CA LEU A 220 -1.04 -5.58 -11.65
C LEU A 220 -0.90 -6.80 -10.74
N LEU A 221 0.17 -6.86 -9.94
CA LEU A 221 0.35 -7.90 -8.92
C LEU A 221 -0.77 -7.84 -7.87
N ALA A 222 -1.04 -6.65 -7.31
CA ALA A 222 -2.15 -6.48 -6.38
C ALA A 222 -3.50 -6.85 -6.99
N ALA A 223 -3.72 -6.52 -8.28
CA ALA A 223 -4.92 -6.91 -8.98
C ALA A 223 -5.04 -8.43 -9.13
N VAL A 224 -3.94 -9.16 -9.37
CA VAL A 224 -3.96 -10.64 -9.41
C VAL A 224 -4.43 -11.23 -8.07
N ASP A 225 -4.02 -10.63 -6.95
CA ASP A 225 -4.38 -11.13 -5.61
C ASP A 225 -5.84 -10.82 -5.25
N HIS A 226 -6.38 -9.70 -5.74
CA HIS A 226 -7.73 -9.23 -5.37
C HIS A 226 -8.83 -9.61 -6.37
N LEU A 227 -8.51 -9.92 -7.63
CA LEU A 227 -9.49 -10.25 -8.66
C LEU A 227 -10.08 -11.64 -8.46
N ALA A 228 -11.40 -11.76 -8.62
CA ALA A 228 -12.05 -13.08 -8.68
C ALA A 228 -11.62 -13.88 -9.91
N GLU A 229 -11.32 -13.18 -11.01
CA GLU A 229 -10.77 -13.76 -12.24
C GLU A 229 -9.44 -13.05 -12.55
N PRO A 230 -8.28 -13.66 -12.25
CA PRO A 230 -6.98 -13.00 -12.35
C PRO A 230 -6.42 -12.95 -13.78
N THR A 231 -7.03 -13.67 -14.72
CA THR A 231 -6.61 -13.79 -16.13
C THR A 231 -6.24 -12.45 -16.79
N PRO A 232 -7.08 -11.38 -16.76
CA PRO A 232 -6.73 -10.12 -17.42
C PRO A 232 -5.48 -9.44 -16.84
N ALA A 233 -5.26 -9.53 -15.53
CA ALA A 233 -4.08 -8.96 -14.89
C ALA A 233 -2.82 -9.81 -15.19
N ARG A 234 -2.96 -11.14 -15.22
CA ARG A 234 -1.87 -12.06 -15.61
C ARG A 234 -1.45 -11.83 -17.07
N MET A 235 -2.40 -11.64 -17.98
CA MET A 235 -2.08 -11.32 -19.38
C MET A 235 -1.33 -10.00 -19.51
N ASP A 236 -1.76 -8.94 -18.81
CA ASP A 236 -1.05 -7.66 -18.82
C ASP A 236 0.38 -7.78 -18.24
N LEU A 237 0.59 -8.63 -17.22
CA LEU A 237 1.91 -8.92 -16.67
C LEU A 237 2.80 -9.69 -17.66
N LEU A 238 2.24 -10.65 -18.41
CA LEU A 238 2.97 -11.39 -19.43
C LEU A 238 3.44 -10.46 -20.56
N VAL A 239 2.55 -9.60 -21.05
CA VAL A 239 2.89 -8.58 -22.06
C VAL A 239 4.01 -7.66 -21.56
N LEU A 240 3.98 -7.26 -20.29
CA LEU A 240 5.05 -6.46 -19.68
C LEU A 240 6.39 -7.23 -19.59
N ALA A 241 6.32 -8.52 -19.24
CA ALA A 241 7.49 -9.39 -19.14
C ALA A 241 8.15 -9.65 -20.50
N GLU A 242 7.35 -9.85 -21.55
CA GLU A 242 7.84 -10.02 -22.93
C GLU A 242 8.56 -8.76 -23.42
N HIS A 243 8.00 -7.58 -23.19
CA HIS A 243 8.62 -6.33 -23.61
C HIS A 243 9.93 -6.03 -22.86
N THR A 244 9.99 -6.32 -21.56
CA THR A 244 11.20 -6.13 -20.75
C THR A 244 12.32 -7.12 -21.10
N ARG A 245 11.99 -8.33 -21.56
CA ARG A 245 12.98 -9.29 -22.10
C ARG A 245 13.49 -8.92 -23.49
N ALA A 246 12.63 -8.33 -24.33
CA ALA A 246 12.98 -7.94 -25.70
C ALA A 246 13.77 -6.63 -25.80
N ALA A 247 13.80 -5.82 -24.73
CA ALA A 247 14.60 -4.61 -24.69
C ALA A 247 16.10 -4.98 -24.67
N PRO A 248 16.92 -4.54 -25.64
CA PRO A 248 18.36 -4.76 -25.57
C PRO A 248 18.90 -4.10 -24.28
N PRO A 249 19.87 -4.73 -23.60
CA PRO A 249 20.41 -4.17 -22.36
C PRO A 249 20.89 -2.77 -22.66
N GLU A 250 20.33 -1.80 -21.94
CA GLU A 250 20.76 -0.41 -21.97
C GLU A 250 22.25 -0.42 -21.66
N ARG A 251 23.08 -0.18 -22.69
CA ARG A 251 24.52 -0.07 -22.53
C ARG A 251 24.72 1.00 -21.47
N ALA A 252 25.27 0.59 -20.33
CA ALA A 252 25.58 1.46 -19.21
C ALA A 252 26.09 2.81 -19.73
N PRO A 253 25.62 3.95 -19.19
CA PRO A 253 26.11 5.24 -19.63
C PRO A 253 27.63 5.23 -19.50
N ARG A 254 28.32 5.17 -20.64
CA ARG A 254 29.78 5.28 -20.69
C ARG A 254 30.09 6.58 -19.98
N ARG A 255 30.77 6.47 -18.84
CA ARG A 255 31.47 7.55 -18.14
C ARG A 255 32.51 8.17 -19.07
N GLN A 256 32.07 8.85 -20.12
CA GLN A 256 32.92 9.53 -21.11
C GLN A 256 32.63 11.04 -21.12
N HIS A 257 31.62 11.51 -20.39
CA HIS A 257 31.28 12.93 -20.35
C HIS A 257 32.02 13.72 -19.26
N ASP A 258 32.49 13.07 -18.19
CA ASP A 258 33.18 13.76 -17.10
C ASP A 258 34.67 14.06 -17.40
N GLU A 259 35.35 13.26 -18.24
CA GLU A 259 36.75 13.53 -18.60
C GLU A 259 36.92 14.69 -19.58
N ARG A 260 35.91 14.98 -20.44
CA ARG A 260 35.97 16.13 -21.36
C ARG A 260 35.78 17.47 -20.67
N ALA A 261 35.04 17.52 -19.56
CA ALA A 261 34.87 18.74 -18.77
C ALA A 261 36.13 19.06 -17.93
N ALA A 262 36.90 18.05 -17.51
CA ALA A 262 38.15 18.23 -16.78
C ALA A 262 39.29 18.75 -17.67
N HIS A 263 39.37 18.32 -18.94
CA HIS A 263 40.41 18.79 -19.86
C HIS A 263 40.24 20.22 -20.37
N LEU A 264 39.02 20.76 -20.38
CA LEU A 264 38.79 22.16 -20.78
C LEU A 264 39.06 23.18 -19.65
N ARG A 265 39.07 22.76 -18.38
CA ARG A 265 39.39 23.63 -17.25
C ARG A 265 40.90 23.82 -17.00
N ALA A 266 41.77 23.06 -17.67
CA ALA A 266 43.22 23.14 -17.49
C ALA A 266 43.92 24.20 -18.38
N ARG A 267 43.18 24.96 -19.21
CA ARG A 267 43.76 25.92 -20.16
C ARG A 267 43.49 27.40 -19.87
N PHE A 268 42.89 27.75 -18.73
CA PHE A 268 42.67 29.15 -18.37
C PHE A 268 43.33 29.47 -17.01
N PRO A 269 44.29 30.41 -16.95
CA PRO A 269 44.80 30.89 -15.67
C PRO A 269 43.71 31.70 -14.94
N PRO A 270 43.68 31.70 -13.60
CA PRO A 270 42.68 32.41 -12.83
C PRO A 270 42.91 33.94 -12.91
N LEU A 271 41.84 34.69 -13.18
CA LEU A 271 41.82 36.15 -13.02
C LEU A 271 41.85 36.51 -11.52
N PRO A 272 42.54 37.60 -11.13
CA PRO A 272 42.56 38.08 -9.76
C PRO A 272 41.20 38.64 -9.33
N ALA A 273 40.81 38.32 -8.09
CA ALA A 273 39.56 38.75 -7.48
C ALA A 273 39.53 40.28 -7.26
N PRO A 274 38.37 40.95 -7.46
CA PRO A 274 38.22 42.36 -7.14
C PRO A 274 38.08 42.60 -5.63
N PRO A 275 38.50 43.78 -5.13
CA PRO A 275 38.51 44.11 -3.71
C PRO A 275 37.10 44.35 -3.16
N ARG A 276 36.92 43.95 -1.89
CA ARG A 276 35.75 44.27 -1.07
C ARG A 276 35.69 45.79 -0.83
N VAL A 277 34.58 46.40 -1.21
CA VAL A 277 34.19 47.74 -0.72
C VAL A 277 33.00 47.56 0.20
N ALA A 278 33.20 47.95 1.45
CA ALA A 278 32.17 48.11 2.46
C ALA A 278 31.32 49.34 2.12
N SER A 279 30.00 49.23 2.33
CA SER A 279 29.16 50.41 2.58
C SER A 279 28.03 50.01 3.50
N ASP A 280 28.07 50.62 4.68
CA ASP A 280 26.97 50.78 5.62
C ASP A 280 25.69 51.29 4.96
N ALA A 281 24.54 50.85 5.49
CA ALA A 281 23.53 51.71 6.13
C ALA A 281 22.25 50.92 6.43
N ALA A 282 21.89 50.88 7.72
CA ALA A 282 20.60 50.47 8.30
C ALA A 282 19.51 51.57 8.03
N PRO A 283 18.25 51.58 8.59
CA PRO A 283 17.64 50.74 9.64
C PRO A 283 16.10 50.47 9.53
N GLY A 284 15.51 49.85 10.57
CA GLY A 284 14.08 49.89 10.96
C GLY A 284 13.34 48.54 10.81
N ALA A 285 12.99 47.73 11.82
CA ALA A 285 12.25 47.92 13.09
C ALA A 285 10.74 48.21 12.92
N GLU A 286 9.90 47.19 13.20
CA GLU A 286 8.52 47.19 13.79
C GLU A 286 7.87 45.82 13.46
N LEU A 287 7.65 44.86 14.37
CA LEU A 287 6.75 44.74 15.54
C LEU A 287 5.24 44.85 15.24
N ASP A 288 4.55 43.81 15.74
CA ASP A 288 3.13 43.66 16.08
C ASP A 288 2.07 43.28 15.03
N ALA A 289 1.51 42.07 15.22
CA ALA A 289 0.06 41.88 15.30
C ALA A 289 -0.31 40.62 16.14
N PRO A 290 -1.14 40.76 17.20
CA PRO A 290 -1.79 39.64 17.89
C PRO A 290 -3.09 39.19 17.16
N GLY A 291 -3.60 37.99 17.50
CA GLY A 291 -4.96 37.52 17.09
C GLY A 291 -6.10 38.35 17.73
N PRO A 292 -7.42 37.99 17.66
CA PRO A 292 -7.97 36.62 17.68
C PRO A 292 -9.37 36.41 16.98
N CYS A 293 -9.96 35.23 17.23
CA CYS A 293 -11.39 34.89 17.35
C CYS A 293 -12.41 35.06 16.18
N GLY A 294 -13.20 34.00 15.96
CA GLY A 294 -14.39 33.99 15.10
C GLY A 294 -15.08 32.64 15.03
N GLU A 295 -15.53 32.11 16.17
CA GLU A 295 -16.58 31.08 16.26
C GLU A 295 -17.84 31.53 15.52
N HIS A 296 -18.43 30.67 14.70
CA HIS A 296 -19.89 30.66 14.51
C HIS A 296 -20.41 29.25 14.21
N THR A 297 -21.04 28.72 15.24
CA THR A 297 -21.96 27.60 15.28
C THR A 297 -23.31 27.91 14.62
N ASP A 298 -23.99 26.83 14.24
CA ASP A 298 -25.45 26.62 14.26
C ASP A 298 -26.32 26.96 13.04
N ARG A 299 -26.90 25.91 12.43
CA ARG A 299 -28.31 25.52 12.66
C ARG A 299 -28.71 24.29 11.85
N ALA A 300 -29.14 23.26 12.57
CA ALA A 300 -29.98 22.18 12.07
C ALA A 300 -31.46 22.56 12.25
N THR A 301 -32.27 22.37 11.22
CA THR A 301 -33.74 22.46 11.30
C THR A 301 -34.36 21.07 11.15
N VAL A 302 -35.06 20.66 12.20
CA VAL A 302 -36.03 19.56 12.22
C VAL A 302 -37.30 20.03 11.53
N ARG A 303 -37.94 19.18 10.73
CA ARG A 303 -39.37 19.28 10.43
C ARG A 303 -40.05 17.95 10.75
N ARG A 304 -41.22 18.11 11.39
CA ARG A 304 -42.18 17.10 11.84
C ARG A 304 -42.69 16.24 10.69
#